data_AF-A0A6N0BN11-F1
#
_entry.id   AF-A0A6N0BN11-F1
#
_cell.length_a   1.000
_cell.length_b   1.000
_cell.length_c   1.000
_cell.angle_alpha   90.00
_cell.angle_beta   90.00
_cell.angle_gamma   90.00
#
_symmetry.space_group_name_H-M   'P 1'
#
loop_
_entity.id
_entity.type
_entity.pdbx_description
1 polymer ?
#
loop_
_entity_poly.entity_id
_entity_poly.type
_entity_poly.pdbx_seq_one_letter_code
_entity_poly.pdbx_strand_id
1 'polypeptide(L)'
;MKIALNNLPELASLLESERKRQKLTRAQAAAVCNVSPSFIRDAETQPERCTLGKLAQLVNGLGLLMSITSRHESERGTDVLRPGFAEARATDELRQSPGGGIINSARQRSGKEK
;
A
#
# COMPACT_ATOMS: atom_id res chain seq x y z
N MET A 1 -13.81 0.16 -16.01
CA MET A 1 -15.28 0.20 -15.97
C MET A 1 -15.71 1.42 -15.16
N LYS A 2 -16.73 2.18 -15.60
CA LYS A 2 -17.34 3.26 -14.78
C LYS A 2 -18.36 2.60 -13.85
N ILE A 3 -18.43 2.92 -12.56
CA ILE A 3 -19.47 2.37 -11.67
C ILE A 3 -20.72 3.25 -11.75
N ALA A 4 -21.84 2.69 -12.22
CA ALA A 4 -23.16 3.31 -12.30
C ALA A 4 -24.25 2.27 -12.04
N LEU A 5 -25.42 2.69 -11.57
CA LEU A 5 -26.49 1.75 -11.17
C LEU A 5 -26.88 0.76 -12.28
N ASN A 6 -26.84 1.20 -13.55
CA ASN A 6 -27.17 0.37 -14.71
C ASN A 6 -26.08 -0.64 -15.10
N ASN A 7 -24.86 -0.51 -14.57
CA ASN A 7 -23.76 -1.45 -14.86
C ASN A 7 -23.29 -2.24 -13.63
N LEU A 8 -23.98 -2.10 -12.50
CA LEU A 8 -23.76 -2.97 -11.34
C LEU A 8 -23.82 -4.49 -11.66
N PRO A 9 -24.67 -4.98 -12.58
CA PRO A 9 -24.61 -6.39 -12.99
C PRO A 9 -23.27 -6.80 -13.64
N GLU A 10 -22.64 -5.89 -14.38
CA GLU A 10 -21.32 -6.13 -14.97
C GLU A 10 -20.23 -6.18 -13.89
N LEU A 11 -20.34 -5.35 -12.85
CA LEU A 11 -19.46 -5.41 -11.67
C LEU A 11 -19.59 -6.77 -10.97
N ALA A 12 -20.82 -7.24 -10.75
CA ALA A 12 -21.07 -8.54 -10.13
C ALA A 12 -20.46 -9.68 -10.95
N SER A 13 -20.63 -9.64 -12.28
CA SER A 13 -20.03 -10.61 -13.20
C SER A 13 -18.49 -10.58 -13.16
N LEU A 14 -17.89 -9.39 -13.09
CA LEU A 14 -16.44 -9.22 -13.00
C LEU A 14 -15.90 -9.78 -11.67
N LEU A 15 -16.56 -9.52 -10.54
CA LEU A 15 -16.20 -10.07 -9.24
C LEU A 15 -16.28 -11.60 -9.23
N GLU A 16 -17.36 -12.16 -9.78
CA GLU A 16 -17.52 -13.62 -9.87
C GLU A 16 -16.46 -14.25 -10.79
N SER A 17 -16.20 -13.61 -11.93
CA SER A 17 -15.21 -14.08 -12.91
C SER A 17 -13.81 -14.07 -12.31
N GLU A 18 -13.45 -13.02 -11.58
CA GLU A 18 -12.15 -12.92 -10.92
C GLU A 18 -11.98 -13.98 -9.82
N ARG A 19 -13.01 -14.19 -9.00
CA ARG A 19 -13.00 -15.29 -8.02
C ARG A 19 -12.82 -16.65 -8.69
N LYS A 20 -13.58 -16.92 -9.77
CA LYS A 20 -13.50 -18.19 -10.53
C LYS A 20 -12.14 -18.36 -11.20
N ARG A 21 -11.54 -17.28 -11.73
CA ARG A 21 -10.20 -17.26 -12.32
C ARG A 21 -9.14 -17.72 -11.31
N GLN A 22 -9.28 -17.30 -10.06
CA GLN A 22 -8.41 -17.70 -8.94
C GLN A 22 -8.77 -19.06 -8.34
N LYS A 23 -9.81 -19.74 -8.86
CA LYS A 23 -10.33 -21.04 -8.38
C LYS A 23 -10.75 -21.03 -6.92
N LEU A 24 -11.19 -19.87 -6.40
CA LEU A 24 -11.64 -19.73 -5.03
C LEU A 24 -13.13 -20.08 -4.92
N THR A 25 -13.49 -20.88 -3.92
CA THR A 25 -14.89 -20.99 -3.49
C THR A 25 -15.35 -19.69 -2.83
N ARG A 26 -16.67 -19.47 -2.70
CA ARG A 26 -17.20 -18.30 -2.00
C ARG A 26 -16.72 -18.21 -0.55
N ALA A 27 -16.62 -19.34 0.13
CA ALA A 27 -16.13 -19.40 1.50
C ALA A 27 -14.62 -19.05 1.60
N GLN A 28 -13.80 -19.54 0.66
CA GLN A 28 -12.38 -19.19 0.62
C GLN A 28 -12.17 -17.70 0.28
N ALA A 29 -12.90 -17.17 -0.69
CA ALA A 29 -12.83 -15.74 -1.02
C ALA A 29 -13.25 -14.87 0.17
N ALA A 30 -14.30 -15.28 0.89
CA ALA A 30 -14.75 -14.61 2.11
C ALA A 30 -13.65 -14.59 3.19
N ALA A 31 -12.97 -15.72 3.42
CA ALA A 31 -11.87 -15.80 4.37
C ALA A 31 -10.67 -14.92 3.98
N VAL A 32 -10.25 -14.95 2.71
CA VAL A 32 -9.12 -14.16 2.20
C VAL A 32 -9.42 -12.67 2.22
N CYS A 33 -10.64 -12.29 1.83
CA CYS A 33 -11.05 -10.89 1.77
C CYS A 33 -11.57 -10.36 3.12
N ASN A 34 -11.58 -11.18 4.19
CA ASN A 34 -12.09 -10.83 5.51
C ASN A 34 -13.54 -10.27 5.46
N VAL A 35 -14.42 -10.99 4.77
CA VAL A 35 -15.87 -10.73 4.66
C VAL A 35 -16.66 -12.02 4.90
N SER A 36 -17.99 -11.98 4.94
CA SER A 36 -18.81 -13.18 5.13
C SER A 36 -19.11 -13.90 3.80
N PRO A 37 -19.33 -15.23 3.78
CA PRO A 37 -19.74 -15.95 2.58
C PRO A 37 -21.07 -15.44 1.99
N SER A 38 -22.00 -15.00 2.85
CA SER A 38 -23.24 -14.36 2.42
C SER A 38 -22.97 -13.05 1.69
N PHE A 39 -22.00 -12.25 2.16
CA PHE A 39 -21.60 -11.02 1.48
C PHE A 39 -21.05 -11.30 0.08
N ILE A 40 -20.24 -12.35 -0.11
CA ILE A 40 -19.75 -12.74 -1.45
C ILE A 40 -20.92 -13.07 -2.38
N ARG A 41 -21.89 -13.86 -1.90
CA ARG A 41 -23.09 -14.20 -2.68
C ARG A 41 -23.87 -12.93 -3.05
N ASP A 42 -24.07 -12.03 -2.10
CA ASP A 42 -24.83 -10.81 -2.31
C ASP A 42 -24.06 -9.86 -3.26
N ALA A 43 -22.74 -9.78 -3.19
CA ALA A 43 -21.92 -8.99 -4.11
C ALA A 43 -21.95 -9.54 -5.55
N GLU A 44 -22.07 -10.86 -5.72
CA GLU A 44 -22.19 -11.53 -7.03
C GLU A 44 -23.62 -11.49 -7.61
N THR A 45 -24.64 -11.11 -6.83
CA THR A 45 -26.04 -11.17 -7.28
C THR A 45 -26.75 -9.82 -7.20
N GLN A 46 -26.54 -9.07 -6.12
CA GLN A 46 -27.19 -7.81 -5.76
C GLN A 46 -26.15 -6.84 -5.15
N PRO A 47 -25.14 -6.40 -5.92
CA PRO A 47 -24.10 -5.50 -5.44
C PRO A 47 -24.62 -4.15 -4.91
N GLU A 48 -25.82 -3.72 -5.30
CA GLU A 48 -26.49 -2.50 -4.81
C GLU A 48 -26.87 -2.57 -3.33
N ARG A 49 -27.03 -3.78 -2.77
CA ARG A 49 -27.34 -3.99 -1.34
C ARG A 49 -26.09 -4.09 -0.48
N CYS A 50 -24.92 -4.18 -1.10
CA CYS A 50 -23.66 -4.35 -0.41
C CYS A 50 -23.13 -3.00 0.07
N THR A 51 -22.53 -2.99 1.27
CA THR A 51 -21.86 -1.78 1.75
C THR A 51 -20.60 -1.49 0.94
N LEU A 52 -20.41 -0.24 0.53
CA LEU A 52 -19.27 0.17 -0.29
C LEU A 52 -17.91 -0.22 0.32
N GLY A 53 -17.76 -0.09 1.64
CA GLY A 53 -16.51 -0.44 2.32
C GLY A 53 -16.14 -1.92 2.18
N LYS A 54 -17.10 -2.84 2.34
CA LYS A 54 -16.85 -4.28 2.15
C LYS A 54 -16.65 -4.64 0.69
N LEU A 55 -17.29 -3.92 -0.22
CA LEU A 55 -17.07 -4.06 -1.67
C LEU A 55 -15.63 -3.66 -2.04
N ALA A 56 -15.14 -2.53 -1.54
CA ALA A 56 -13.76 -2.10 -1.73
C ALA A 56 -12.77 -3.12 -1.13
N GLN A 57 -13.07 -3.66 0.05
CA GLN A 57 -12.27 -4.71 0.68
C GLN A 57 -12.22 -6.00 -0.17
N LEU A 58 -13.35 -6.44 -0.72
CA LEU A 58 -13.43 -7.58 -1.63
C LEU A 58 -12.64 -7.34 -2.93
N VAL A 59 -12.82 -6.17 -3.55
CA VAL A 59 -12.11 -5.79 -4.78
C VAL A 59 -10.60 -5.85 -4.56
N ASN A 60 -10.12 -5.21 -3.49
CA ASN A 60 -8.69 -5.22 -3.15
C ASN A 60 -8.19 -6.63 -2.79
N GLY A 61 -8.99 -7.40 -2.05
CA GLY A 61 -8.65 -8.77 -1.64
C GLY A 61 -8.56 -9.75 -2.82
N LEU A 62 -9.30 -9.50 -3.90
CA LEU A 62 -9.19 -10.23 -5.15
C LEU A 62 -8.08 -9.69 -6.07
N GLY A 63 -7.36 -8.64 -5.67
CA GLY A 63 -6.29 -8.04 -6.49
C GLY A 63 -6.81 -7.15 -7.64
N LEU A 64 -8.07 -6.71 -7.56
CA LEU A 64 -8.66 -5.73 -8.47
C LEU A 64 -8.42 -4.31 -7.95
N LEU A 65 -8.50 -3.33 -8.86
CA LEU A 65 -8.36 -1.92 -8.52
C LEU A 65 -9.68 -1.18 -8.75
N MET A 66 -10.08 -0.36 -7.78
CA MET A 66 -11.19 0.58 -7.90
C MET A 66 -10.64 2.00 -7.78
N SER A 67 -10.93 2.84 -8.77
CA SER A 67 -10.53 4.25 -8.80
C SER A 67 -11.75 5.16 -8.82
N ILE A 68 -11.70 6.25 -8.06
CA ILE A 68 -12.70 7.32 -8.08
C ILE A 68 -12.04 8.55 -8.72
N THR A 69 -12.65 9.07 -9.78
CA THR A 69 -12.16 10.25 -10.50
C THR A 69 -13.25 11.31 -10.52
N SER A 70 -12.88 12.59 -10.39
CA SER A 70 -13.86 13.67 -10.49
C SER A 70 -14.35 13.82 -11.93
N ARG A 71 -15.67 14.00 -12.12
CA ARG A 71 -16.25 14.27 -13.45
C ARG A 71 -15.73 15.57 -14.06
N HIS A 72 -15.36 16.54 -13.21
CA HIS A 72 -14.91 17.87 -13.61
C HIS A 72 -13.40 17.97 -13.86
N GLU A 73 -12.66 16.88 -13.72
CA GLU A 73 -11.21 16.85 -13.94
C GLU A 73 -10.83 16.80 -15.43
N SER A 74 -11.83 16.58 -16.29
CA SER A 74 -11.65 16.43 -17.75
C SER A 74 -11.30 17.73 -18.48
N GLU A 75 -11.27 18.88 -17.80
CA GLU A 75 -10.98 20.20 -18.40
C GLU A 75 -9.75 20.91 -17.82
N ARG A 76 -9.04 20.34 -16.84
CA ARG A 76 -7.75 20.88 -16.42
C ARG A 76 -6.66 19.92 -16.82
N GLY A 77 -5.84 20.39 -17.75
CA GLY A 77 -4.76 19.66 -18.39
C GLY A 77 -3.88 18.89 -17.40
N THR A 78 -3.29 17.85 -17.95
CA THR A 78 -2.07 17.20 -17.47
C THR A 78 -1.08 18.18 -16.84
N ASP A 79 -0.41 17.70 -15.77
CA ASP A 79 0.73 18.31 -15.05
C ASP A 79 0.30 19.38 -14.01
N VAL A 80 0.68 19.37 -12.73
CA VAL A 80 1.96 19.06 -12.07
C VAL A 80 1.68 18.75 -10.57
N LEU A 81 2.57 17.99 -9.92
CA LEU A 81 2.73 17.77 -8.46
C LEU A 81 2.20 16.45 -7.86
N ARG A 82 3.04 15.41 -7.93
CA ARG A 82 3.18 14.48 -6.80
C ARG A 82 4.63 14.52 -6.29
N PRO A 83 4.88 15.15 -5.14
CA PRO A 83 5.87 14.67 -4.19
C PRO A 83 5.18 14.41 -2.85
N GLY A 84 5.24 13.18 -2.34
CA GLY A 84 4.59 12.89 -1.06
C GLY A 84 4.69 11.48 -0.49
N PHE A 85 5.46 10.58 -1.09
CA PHE A 85 5.93 9.37 -0.39
C PHE A 85 7.45 9.37 -0.46
N ALA A 86 8.07 10.36 0.21
CA ALA A 86 9.46 10.25 0.59
C ALA A 86 9.53 9.23 1.74
N GLU A 87 10.03 8.04 1.42
CA GLU A 87 10.45 7.04 2.38
C GLU A 87 11.30 7.68 3.48
N ALA A 88 10.87 7.52 4.71
CA ALA A 88 11.70 7.75 5.87
C ALA A 88 12.81 6.70 5.90
N ARG A 89 14.03 7.04 5.45
CA ARG A 89 15.28 6.43 5.93
C ARG A 89 16.44 7.43 5.96
N ALA A 90 16.78 7.78 7.19
CA ALA A 90 18.11 7.97 7.75
C ALA A 90 19.15 8.71 6.90
N THR A 91 19.52 9.92 7.34
CA THR A 91 20.86 10.23 7.88
C THR A 91 20.94 11.72 8.16
N ASP A 92 21.04 12.10 9.43
CA ASP A 92 21.80 13.25 9.97
C ASP A 92 21.33 13.45 11.43
N GLU A 93 22.14 13.68 12.46
CA GLU A 93 23.46 14.29 12.52
C GLU A 93 24.19 13.70 13.74
N LEU A 94 25.52 13.58 13.69
CA LEU A 94 26.38 14.23 14.68
C LEU A 94 27.84 14.27 14.19
N ARG A 95 28.15 15.39 13.53
CA ARG A 95 29.25 16.31 13.85
C ARG A 95 30.63 15.70 14.13
N GLN A 96 31.54 15.94 13.17
CA GLN A 96 32.97 15.76 13.33
C GLN A 96 33.59 16.72 14.37
N SER A 97 34.37 16.11 15.28
CA SER A 97 35.66 16.54 15.89
C SER A 97 35.78 17.77 16.81
N PRO A 98 36.78 17.84 17.73
CA PRO A 98 37.89 16.90 17.97
C PRO A 98 38.07 16.49 19.46
N GLY A 99 38.17 15.19 19.73
CA GLY A 99 38.63 14.65 21.02
C GLY A 99 39.97 13.97 20.84
N GLY A 100 41.04 14.56 21.38
CA GLY A 100 42.37 13.99 21.27
C GLY A 100 43.39 14.68 22.17
N GLY A 101 43.03 14.88 23.44
CA GLY A 101 44.01 15.19 24.48
C GLY A 101 44.96 14.00 24.63
N ILE A 102 46.20 14.16 24.18
CA ILE A 102 47.24 13.18 24.44
C ILE A 102 47.73 13.43 25.87
N ILE A 103 47.30 12.53 26.75
CA ILE A 103 47.78 12.38 28.11
C ILE A 103 49.31 12.20 28.13
N ASN A 104 49.99 13.01 28.94
CA ASN A 104 51.31 12.69 29.45
C ASN A 104 51.23 11.40 30.28
N SER A 105 52.18 10.47 30.10
CA SER A 105 53.11 10.07 31.18
C SER A 105 53.96 8.86 30.82
N ALA A 106 55.28 9.11 30.90
CA ALA A 106 56.29 8.29 31.58
C ALA A 106 56.78 6.96 30.94
N ARG A 107 58.10 6.95 30.65
CA ARG A 107 59.13 6.25 31.47
C ARG A 107 60.11 5.36 30.67
N GLN A 108 61.36 5.84 30.64
CA GLN A 108 62.64 5.11 30.84
C GLN A 108 63.32 4.28 29.74
N ARG A 109 64.65 4.59 29.63
CA ARG A 109 65.82 3.75 29.30
C ARG A 109 66.01 3.46 27.79
N SER A 110 67.20 3.53 27.17
CA SER A 110 68.60 3.51 27.62
C SER A 110 69.55 3.75 26.42
N GLY A 111 70.73 4.34 26.65
CA GLY A 111 71.98 4.13 25.86
C GLY A 111 72.31 5.19 24.79
N LYS A 112 73.38 6.00 24.97
CA LYS A 112 74.77 5.81 24.44
C LYS A 112 74.84 6.01 22.92
N GLU A 113 75.69 6.81 22.29
CA GLU A 113 77.13 7.16 22.40
C GLU A 113 77.33 8.19 21.23
N LYS A 114 78.15 9.25 21.21
CA LYS A 114 79.58 9.45 21.49
C LYS A 114 79.83 10.95 21.66
#